data_AF-A0A2E8S430-F1
#
_entry.id   AF-A0A2E8S430-F1
#
_cell.length_a   1.000
_cell.length_b   1.000
_cell.length_c   1.000
_cell.angle_alpha   90.00
_cell.angle_beta   90.00
_cell.angle_gamma   90.00
#
_symmetry.space_group_name_H-M   'P 1'
#
loop_
_entity.id
_entity.type
_entity.pdbx_description
1 polymer ?
#
loop_
_entity_poly.entity_id
_entity_poly.type
_entity_poly.pdbx_seq_one_letter_code
_entity_poly.pdbx_strand_id
1 'polypeptide(L)'
;MKRFLLLILVATGFLYTGCGGTIIVSENYEYEEYEDVEVPSQPTSVRPARPAGDHVWVKGHYEWKPRVGKYVWVRGHWEPIRPAKTWVPGHYEWKRRGRKRVKVWVRGSWK
;
A
#
# COMPACT_ATOMS: atom_id res chain seq x y z
N MET A 1 14.16 -16.36 -54.48
CA MET A 1 14.65 -15.87 -53.18
C MET A 1 13.80 -16.50 -52.08
N LYS A 2 14.47 -17.13 -51.11
CA LYS A 2 14.06 -17.44 -49.72
C LYS A 2 12.59 -17.89 -49.51
N ARG A 3 12.32 -19.20 -49.52
CA ARG A 3 12.45 -20.18 -48.39
C ARG A 3 11.20 -20.15 -47.50
N PHE A 4 10.25 -21.05 -47.73
CA PHE A 4 10.18 -22.42 -47.17
C PHE A 4 9.89 -22.40 -45.65
N LEU A 5 9.02 -23.21 -45.07
CA LEU A 5 7.91 -24.07 -45.50
C LEU A 5 7.32 -24.58 -44.17
N LEU A 6 6.00 -24.68 -44.10
CA LEU A 6 5.28 -25.31 -43.01
C LEU A 6 5.55 -26.83 -42.99
N LEU A 7 5.32 -27.47 -41.84
CA LEU A 7 5.26 -28.92 -41.57
C LEU A 7 6.60 -29.63 -41.33
N ILE A 8 6.69 -30.36 -40.21
CA ILE A 8 6.96 -31.81 -40.17
C ILE A 8 6.70 -32.34 -38.74
N LEU A 9 5.68 -33.21 -38.69
CA LEU A 9 5.56 -34.47 -37.95
C LEU A 9 6.02 -34.54 -36.48
N VAL A 10 5.03 -34.62 -35.59
CA VAL A 10 5.10 -35.41 -34.37
C VAL A 10 5.29 -36.88 -34.76
N ALA A 11 6.49 -37.42 -34.63
CA ALA A 11 6.72 -38.84 -34.34
C ALA A 11 8.18 -39.13 -33.99
N THR A 12 8.31 -40.02 -33.00
CA THR A 12 9.48 -40.83 -32.60
C THR A 12 10.47 -40.27 -31.59
N GLY A 13 10.68 -41.07 -30.54
CA GLY A 13 11.84 -40.98 -29.66
C GLY A 13 11.55 -41.03 -28.16
N PHE A 14 10.63 -41.88 -27.70
CA PHE A 14 10.74 -42.35 -26.31
C PHE A 14 11.99 -43.24 -26.21
N LEU A 15 12.76 -43.02 -25.13
CA LEU A 15 13.97 -43.73 -24.67
C LEU A 15 15.29 -43.13 -25.16
N TYR A 16 15.89 -42.25 -24.34
CA TYR A 16 17.19 -42.52 -23.74
C TYR A 16 17.32 -41.74 -22.42
N THR A 17 17.45 -42.52 -21.36
CA THR A 17 18.08 -42.29 -20.06
C THR A 17 18.88 -41.00 -19.87
N GLY A 18 18.62 -40.33 -18.75
CA GLY A 18 19.70 -39.76 -17.94
C GLY A 18 20.11 -38.33 -18.23
N CYS A 19 19.30 -37.37 -17.80
CA CYS A 19 19.73 -36.33 -16.86
C CYS A 19 18.48 -35.54 -16.51
N GLY A 20 18.02 -35.66 -15.26
CA GLY A 20 17.00 -34.76 -14.72
C GLY A 20 17.57 -33.36 -14.68
N GLY A 21 17.52 -32.66 -15.82
CA GLY A 21 17.69 -31.23 -15.88
C GLY A 21 16.50 -30.62 -15.16
N THR A 22 16.63 -30.45 -13.84
CA THR A 22 15.76 -29.54 -13.11
C THR A 22 15.96 -28.19 -13.77
N ILE A 23 14.93 -27.69 -14.44
CA ILE A 23 14.88 -26.28 -14.80
C ILE A 23 14.66 -25.57 -13.47
N ILE A 24 15.74 -25.04 -12.89
CA ILE A 24 15.60 -24.03 -11.84
C ILE A 24 15.07 -22.80 -12.57
N VAL A 25 13.75 -22.60 -12.51
CA VAL A 25 13.17 -21.30 -12.86
C VAL A 25 13.66 -20.36 -11.77
N SER A 26 14.76 -19.66 -12.02
CA SER A 26 15.19 -18.57 -11.17
C SER A 26 14.18 -17.44 -11.37
N GLU A 27 13.20 -17.36 -10.47
CA GLU A 27 12.33 -16.20 -10.38
C GLU A 27 13.23 -15.01 -10.02
N ASN A 28 13.60 -14.22 -11.04
CA ASN A 28 14.18 -12.92 -10.80
C ASN A 28 13.06 -12.09 -10.18
N TYR A 29 13.04 -12.02 -8.85
CA TYR A 29 12.21 -11.08 -8.11
C TYR A 29 12.77 -9.68 -8.39
N GLU A 30 12.32 -9.08 -9.50
CA GLU A 30 12.57 -7.69 -9.79
C GLU A 30 11.87 -6.87 -8.70
N TYR A 31 12.65 -6.39 -7.74
CA TYR A 31 12.15 -5.45 -6.75
C TYR A 31 11.73 -4.18 -7.49
N GLU A 32 10.43 -3.97 -7.65
CA GLU A 32 9.90 -2.69 -8.12
C GLU A 32 10.37 -1.60 -7.14
N GLU A 33 11.32 -0.77 -7.58
CA GLU A 33 11.77 0.39 -6.82
C GLU A 33 10.65 1.45 -6.82
N TYR A 34 10.20 1.83 -5.62
CA TYR A 34 9.20 2.86 -5.44
C TYR A 34 9.84 4.16 -4.97
N GLU A 35 9.42 5.27 -5.57
CA GLU A 35 9.69 6.60 -5.03
C GLU A 35 8.71 6.90 -3.89
N ASP A 36 9.21 6.96 -2.66
CA ASP A 36 8.41 7.30 -1.49
C ASP A 36 8.12 8.81 -1.45
N VAL A 37 6.83 9.17 -1.36
CA VAL A 37 6.45 10.57 -1.19
C VAL A 37 6.48 10.93 0.29
N GLU A 38 7.42 11.82 0.64
CA GLU A 38 7.62 12.28 2.00
C GLU A 38 6.37 12.97 2.58
N VAL A 39 6.03 12.62 3.82
CA VAL A 39 5.00 13.32 4.59
C VAL A 39 5.65 14.54 5.23
N PRO A 40 5.08 15.75 5.08
CA PRO A 40 5.64 16.94 5.71
C PRO A 40 5.69 16.81 7.25
N SER A 41 6.52 17.63 7.89
CA SER A 41 6.52 17.75 9.34
C SER A 41 5.15 18.19 9.84
N GLN A 42 4.73 17.67 11.00
CA GLN A 42 3.42 18.04 11.56
C GLN A 42 3.43 19.52 11.97
N PRO A 43 2.40 20.30 11.62
CA PRO A 43 2.32 21.68 12.05
C PRO A 43 2.07 21.75 13.57
N THR A 44 2.59 22.79 14.21
CA THR A 44 2.24 23.09 15.59
C THR A 44 0.75 23.35 15.70
N SER A 45 0.02 22.47 16.38
CA SER A 45 -1.41 22.62 16.64
C SER A 45 -1.67 22.48 18.12
N VAL A 46 -2.22 23.53 18.73
CA VAL A 46 -2.66 23.47 20.13
C VAL A 46 -3.89 22.58 20.21
N ARG A 47 -3.89 21.61 21.14
CA ARG A 47 -5.08 20.83 21.47
C ARG A 47 -6.04 21.72 22.26
N PRO A 48 -7.27 21.97 21.77
CA PRO A 48 -8.26 22.73 22.52
C PRO A 48 -8.61 22.05 23.85
N ALA A 49 -9.15 22.82 24.80
CA ALA A 49 -9.70 22.28 26.03
C ALA A 49 -10.72 21.18 25.74
N ARG A 50 -10.80 20.17 26.62
CA ARG A 50 -11.79 19.10 26.49
C ARG A 50 -13.20 19.68 26.72
N PRO A 51 -14.17 19.39 25.84
CA PRO A 51 -15.57 19.72 26.09
C PRO A 51 -16.12 19.04 27.37
N ALA A 52 -17.26 19.50 27.86
CA ALA A 52 -17.94 18.83 28.98
C ALA A 52 -18.37 17.40 28.60
N GLY A 53 -18.28 16.46 29.54
CA GLY A 53 -18.58 15.04 29.33
C GLY A 53 -17.42 14.24 28.72
N ASP A 54 -17.72 13.00 28.35
CA ASP A 54 -16.71 12.02 27.94
C ASP A 54 -16.36 12.12 26.45
N HIS A 55 -15.12 12.50 26.19
CA HIS A 55 -14.57 12.68 24.85
C HIS A 55 -13.18 12.05 24.72
N VAL A 56 -12.90 11.49 23.55
CA VAL A 56 -11.56 11.04 23.15
C VAL A 56 -10.95 12.04 22.17
N TRP A 57 -9.64 12.25 22.25
CA TRP A 57 -8.94 13.09 21.30
C TRP A 57 -8.49 12.28 20.10
N VAL A 58 -9.02 12.62 18.92
CA VAL A 58 -8.56 12.10 17.65
C VAL A 58 -7.41 12.96 17.18
N LYS A 59 -6.21 12.37 17.08
CA LYS A 59 -5.01 13.08 16.65
C LYS A 59 -5.16 13.61 15.22
N GLY A 60 -4.62 14.80 14.97
CA GLY A 60 -4.48 15.33 13.63
C GLY A 60 -3.59 14.44 12.76
N HIS A 61 -3.84 14.45 11.46
CA HIS A 61 -3.16 13.59 10.51
C HIS A 61 -3.07 14.27 9.14
N TYR A 62 -2.14 13.81 8.32
CA TYR A 62 -2.06 14.18 6.92
C TYR A 62 -2.95 13.26 6.09
N GLU A 63 -3.81 13.86 5.28
CA GLU A 63 -4.61 13.14 4.29
C GLU A 63 -4.00 13.35 2.91
N TRP A 64 -3.71 12.26 2.20
CA TRP A 64 -3.26 12.32 0.81
C TRP A 64 -4.43 12.75 -0.10
N LYS A 65 -4.30 13.87 -0.81
CA LYS A 65 -5.29 14.34 -1.80
C LYS A 65 -4.82 13.95 -3.21
N PRO A 66 -5.30 12.83 -3.79
CA PRO A 66 -4.78 12.31 -5.05
C PRO A 66 -5.01 13.24 -6.24
N ARG A 67 -6.06 14.07 -6.22
CA ARG A 67 -6.35 15.03 -7.29
C ARG A 67 -5.31 16.16 -7.39
N VAL A 68 -4.70 16.53 -6.27
CA VAL A 68 -3.71 17.62 -6.19
C VAL A 68 -2.29 17.06 -6.01
N GLY A 69 -2.16 15.76 -5.72
CA GLY A 69 -0.87 15.10 -5.55
C GLY A 69 -0.10 15.56 -4.32
N LYS A 70 -0.80 15.92 -3.23
CA LYS A 70 -0.15 16.43 -2.00
C LYS A 70 -0.85 15.98 -0.72
N TYR A 71 -0.11 16.04 0.38
CA TYR A 71 -0.65 15.88 1.72
C TYR A 71 -1.34 17.16 2.19
N VAL A 72 -2.48 17.02 2.85
CA VAL A 72 -3.22 18.11 3.49
C VAL A 72 -3.39 17.79 4.96
N TRP A 73 -3.05 18.73 5.84
CA TRP A 73 -3.22 18.57 7.28
C TRP A 73 -4.69 18.62 7.66
N VAL A 74 -5.16 17.56 8.33
CA VAL A 74 -6.44 17.49 9.00
C VAL A 74 -6.20 17.68 10.48
N ARG A 75 -6.75 18.77 11.04
CA ARG A 75 -6.62 19.07 12.47
C ARG A 75 -7.27 17.96 13.29
N GLY A 76 -6.67 17.68 14.46
CA GLY A 76 -7.28 16.79 15.43
C GLY A 76 -8.55 17.39 16.01
N HIS A 77 -9.42 16.53 16.53
CA HIS A 77 -10.71 16.93 17.09
C HIS A 77 -11.08 16.07 18.29
N TRP A 78 -12.01 16.58 19.08
CA TRP A 78 -12.65 15.81 20.15
C TRP A 78 -13.82 15.02 19.58
N GLU A 79 -13.83 13.71 19.82
CA GLU A 79 -14.92 12.82 19.44
C GLU A 79 -15.66 12.38 20.72
N PRO A 80 -17.00 12.47 20.77
CA PRO A 80 -17.77 11.96 21.91
C PRO A 80 -17.55 10.47 22.11
N ILE A 81 -17.36 10.03 23.37
CA ILE A 81 -17.23 8.62 23.69
C ILE A 81 -18.56 7.90 23.41
N ARG A 82 -18.46 6.69 22.86
CA ARG A 82 -19.60 5.79 22.68
C ARG A 82 -19.67 4.79 23.83
N PRO A 83 -20.83 4.65 24.52
CA PRO A 83 -20.98 3.68 25.59
C PRO A 83 -20.57 2.28 25.16
N ALA A 84 -19.82 1.58 26.02
CA ALA A 84 -19.32 0.22 25.80
C ALA A 84 -18.47 0.02 24.52
N LYS A 85 -17.92 1.08 23.92
CA LYS A 85 -17.00 0.97 22.78
C LYS A 85 -15.64 1.57 23.10
N THR A 86 -14.60 1.02 22.48
CA THR A 86 -13.23 1.52 22.61
C THR A 86 -12.80 2.18 21.31
N TRP A 87 -12.21 3.37 21.43
CA TRP A 87 -11.65 4.07 20.29
C TRP A 87 -10.34 3.40 19.85
N VAL A 88 -10.28 2.97 18.59
CA VAL A 88 -9.04 2.52 17.94
C VAL A 88 -8.48 3.68 17.13
N PRO A 89 -7.28 4.20 17.48
CA PRO A 89 -6.65 5.27 16.71
C PRO A 89 -6.46 4.88 15.24
N GLY A 90 -6.57 5.87 14.36
CA GLY A 90 -6.19 5.69 12.96
C GLY A 90 -4.68 5.51 12.81
N HIS A 91 -4.28 4.97 11.66
CA HIS A 91 -2.89 4.67 11.33
C HIS A 91 -2.61 4.96 9.85
N TYR A 92 -1.35 4.98 9.47
CA TYR A 92 -0.96 5.11 8.07
C TYR A 92 -0.70 3.76 7.45
N GLU A 93 -1.09 3.63 6.20
CA GLU A 93 -0.74 2.49 5.34
C GLU A 93 -0.09 2.99 4.05
N TRP A 94 0.87 2.23 3.54
CA TRP A 94 1.47 2.53 2.25
C TRP A 94 0.53 2.11 1.11
N LYS A 95 0.34 2.99 0.12
CA LYS A 95 -0.37 2.67 -1.12
C LYS A 95 0.47 3.03 -2.34
N ARG A 96 0.53 2.08 -3.28
CA ARG A 96 1.17 2.28 -4.59
C ARG A 96 0.31 3.18 -5.49
N ARG A 97 0.98 4.09 -6.21
CA ARG A 97 0.42 5.03 -7.17
C ARG A 97 1.41 5.16 -8.34
N GLY A 98 1.30 4.24 -9.31
CA GLY A 98 2.31 4.11 -10.37
C GLY A 98 3.67 3.74 -9.77
N ARG A 99 4.72 4.47 -10.15
CA ARG A 99 6.08 4.33 -9.59
C ARG A 99 6.26 4.93 -8.20
N LYS A 100 5.25 5.62 -7.67
CA LYS A 100 5.31 6.27 -6.36
C LYS A 100 4.58 5.47 -5.30
N ARG A 101 5.01 5.62 -4.05
CA ARG A 101 4.33 5.06 -2.88
C ARG A 101 4.03 6.18 -1.88
N VAL A 102 2.77 6.23 -1.44
CA VAL A 102 2.25 7.30 -0.57
C VAL A 102 1.68 6.71 0.70
N LYS A 103 1.83 7.39 1.84
CA LYS A 103 1.11 7.03 3.07
C LYS A 103 -0.33 7.52 2.95
N VAL A 104 -1.28 6.64 3.21
CA VAL A 104 -2.70 6.96 3.25
C VAL A 104 -3.19 6.75 4.67
N TRP A 105 -3.86 7.76 5.21
CA TRP A 105 -4.47 7.67 6.52
C TRP A 105 -5.68 6.74 6.49
N VAL A 106 -5.65 5.72 7.32
CA VAL A 106 -6.78 4.86 7.64
C VAL A 106 -7.45 5.44 8.88
N ARG A 107 -8.73 5.79 8.75
CA ARG A 107 -9.47 6.43 9.84
C ARG A 107 -9.57 5.47 11.02
N GLY A 108 -9.41 6.04 12.22
CA GLY A 108 -9.74 5.35 13.45
C GLY A 108 -11.22 4.95 13.48
N SER A 109 -11.53 3.96 14.30
CA SER A 109 -12.88 3.41 14.39
C SER A 109 -13.20 3.02 15.82
N TRP A 110 -14.50 2.97 16.11
CA TRP A 110 -15.01 2.41 17.35
C TRP A 110 -15.12 0.90 17.21
N LYS A 111 -14.54 0.16 18.14
CA LYS A 111 -14.74 -1.29 18.30
C LYS A 111 -15.61 -1.57 19.52
#